data_AF-A0A929MZJ9-F1
#
_entry.id   AF-A0A929MZJ9-F1
#
_cell.length_a   1.000
_cell.length_b   1.000
_cell.length_c   1.000
_cell.angle_alpha   90.00
_cell.angle_beta   90.00
_cell.angle_gamma   90.00
#
_symmetry.space_group_name_H-M   'P 1'
#
loop_
_entity.id
_entity.type
_entity.pdbx_description
1 polymer ?
#
loop_
_entity_poly.entity_id
_entity_poly.type
_entity_poly.pdbx_seq_one_letter_code
_entity_poly.pdbx_strand_id
1 'polypeptide(L)'
;MSEARTMEDIQVKRSWKMPVVYALAAVLLGFFAFTARGDVTLRLNDKSQSLNIPDIVAAGAPILCVLFLFNAVIAAWSAYSTFQRRTNPRALETAMMGVAGVATVLGFLVFAGSGSNGAVTLTSTLVSTVAISTPLIFGALSGVVSEHVGVVNIAIEGDLLVGA
;
A
#
# COMPACT_ATOMS: atom_id res chain seq x y z
N MET A 1 40.58 28.70 18.17
CA MET A 1 40.40 28.38 16.73
C MET A 1 40.30 26.87 16.43
N SER A 2 40.19 25.97 17.43
CA SER A 2 40.06 24.52 17.21
C SER A 2 38.61 24.01 17.26
N GLU A 3 37.73 24.65 18.03
CA GLU A 3 36.31 24.24 18.17
C GLU A 3 35.43 24.56 16.95
N ALA A 4 35.84 25.52 16.12
CA ALA A 4 35.09 25.90 14.92
C ALA A 4 35.16 24.84 13.80
N ARG A 5 36.19 23.97 13.81
CA ARG A 5 36.31 22.85 12.84
C ARG A 5 35.50 21.62 13.21
N THR A 6 35.10 21.49 14.48
CA THR A 6 34.29 20.34 14.94
C THR A 6 32.79 20.49 14.63
N MET A 7 32.32 21.68 14.27
CA MET A 7 30.92 21.91 13.89
C MET A 7 30.65 21.70 12.39
N GLU A 8 31.70 21.49 11.58
CA GLU A 8 31.58 21.38 10.11
C GLU A 8 31.35 19.94 9.62
N ASP A 9 31.47 18.94 10.49
CA ASP A 9 31.40 17.52 10.12
C ASP A 9 30.21 16.77 10.73
N ILE A 10 29.07 17.44 10.89
CA ILE A 10 27.79 16.71 11.03
C ILE A 10 27.42 16.18 9.64
N GLN A 11 28.10 15.12 9.23
CA GLN A 11 27.71 14.29 8.09
C GLN A 11 26.28 13.80 8.36
N VAL A 12 25.31 14.36 7.63
CA VAL A 12 23.91 13.96 7.73
C VAL A 12 23.82 12.44 7.58
N LYS A 13 23.39 11.77 8.65
CA LYS A 13 23.25 10.31 8.70
C LYS A 13 22.41 9.84 7.51
N ARG A 14 22.98 8.97 6.68
CA ARG A 14 22.33 8.43 5.48
C ARG A 14 21.05 7.68 5.84
N SER A 15 19.90 8.27 5.54
CA SER A 15 18.57 7.71 5.82
C SER A 15 18.16 6.73 4.71
N TRP A 16 18.66 5.50 4.78
CA TRP A 16 18.30 4.42 3.83
C TRP A 16 16.84 3.94 3.88
N LYS A 17 16.05 4.44 4.82
CA LYS A 17 14.67 3.99 5.03
C LYS A 17 13.80 4.22 3.79
N MET A 18 13.84 5.42 3.21
CA MET A 18 12.96 5.79 2.09
C MET A 18 13.29 5.01 0.81
N PRO A 19 14.57 4.89 0.36
CA PRO A 19 14.92 4.06 -0.79
C PRO A 19 14.53 2.58 -0.60
N VAL A 20 14.70 2.04 0.61
CA VAL A 20 14.32 0.65 0.91
C VAL A 20 12.82 0.44 0.78
N VAL A 21 12.00 1.37 1.28
CA VAL A 21 10.54 1.31 1.13
C VAL A 21 10.12 1.32 -0.34
N TYR A 22 10.69 2.23 -1.15
CA TYR A 22 10.37 2.28 -2.58
C TYR A 22 10.85 1.03 -3.34
N ALA A 23 12.01 0.50 -2.98
CA ALA A 23 12.50 -0.75 -3.56
C ALA A 23 11.59 -1.93 -3.24
N LEU A 24 11.14 -2.06 -2.00
CA LEU A 24 10.18 -3.09 -1.59
C LEU A 24 8.84 -2.93 -2.33
N ALA A 25 8.33 -1.71 -2.46
CA ALA A 25 7.12 -1.43 -3.22
C ALA A 25 7.26 -1.82 -4.71
N ALA A 26 8.40 -1.52 -5.32
CA ALA A 26 8.69 -1.93 -6.70
C ALA A 26 8.78 -3.46 -6.83
N VAL A 27 9.46 -4.16 -5.91
CA VAL A 27 9.53 -5.63 -5.91
C VAL A 27 8.14 -6.25 -5.79
N LEU A 28 7.29 -5.72 -4.90
CA LEU A 28 5.92 -6.18 -4.73
C LEU A 28 5.09 -5.99 -6.01
N LEU A 29 5.18 -4.83 -6.65
CA LEU A 29 4.51 -4.58 -7.94
C LEU A 29 5.04 -5.48 -9.06
N GLY A 30 6.34 -5.77 -9.06
CA GLY A 30 6.94 -6.71 -10.00
C GLY A 30 6.41 -8.13 -9.81
N PHE A 31 6.24 -8.56 -8.56
CA PHE A 31 5.60 -9.83 -8.23
C PHE A 31 4.16 -9.88 -8.73
N PHE A 32 3.38 -8.81 -8.53
CA PHE A 32 2.01 -8.72 -9.06
C PHE A 32 1.99 -8.80 -10.58
N ALA A 33 2.86 -8.05 -11.27
CA ALA A 33 2.94 -8.06 -12.73
C ALA A 33 3.31 -9.43 -13.30
N PHE A 34 4.17 -10.19 -12.61
CA PHE A 34 4.59 -11.53 -13.04
C PHE A 34 3.55 -12.62 -12.74
N THR A 35 2.82 -12.47 -11.63
CA THR A 35 1.88 -13.49 -11.13
C THR A 35 0.47 -13.30 -11.68
N ALA A 36 0.08 -12.05 -11.98
CA ALA A 36 -1.21 -11.75 -12.60
C ALA A 36 -1.33 -12.40 -13.97
N ARG A 37 -2.26 -13.35 -14.10
CA ARG A 37 -2.64 -13.95 -15.37
C ARG A 37 -4.15 -13.85 -15.51
N GLY A 38 -4.62 -13.15 -16.53
CA GLY A 38 -6.05 -12.99 -16.84
C GLY A 38 -6.51 -11.54 -16.91
N ASP A 39 -7.65 -11.34 -17.56
CA ASP A 39 -8.30 -10.04 -17.69
C ASP A 39 -8.80 -9.54 -16.34
N VAL A 40 -8.73 -8.23 -16.12
CA VAL A 40 -9.27 -7.57 -14.94
C VAL A 40 -10.60 -6.96 -15.36
N THR A 41 -11.71 -7.60 -14.96
CA THR A 41 -13.03 -7.02 -15.14
C THR A 41 -13.36 -6.18 -13.91
N LEU A 42 -13.22 -4.86 -14.04
CA LEU A 42 -13.64 -3.92 -13.00
C LEU A 42 -15.16 -3.78 -13.05
N ARG A 43 -15.88 -4.73 -12.43
CA ARG A 43 -17.35 -4.66 -12.34
C ARG A 43 -17.72 -3.76 -11.16
N LEU A 44 -18.22 -2.58 -11.47
CA LEU A 44 -18.79 -1.62 -10.51
C LEU A 44 -20.30 -1.89 -10.25
N ASN A 45 -20.76 -3.11 -10.55
CA ASN A 45 -22.18 -3.44 -10.58
C ASN A 45 -22.60 -4.12 -9.27
N ASP A 46 -23.44 -3.44 -8.50
CA ASP A 46 -24.14 -3.99 -7.35
C ASP A 46 -25.60 -4.29 -7.74
N LYS A 47 -26.18 -5.39 -7.24
CA LYS A 47 -27.48 -5.95 -7.66
C LYS A 47 -28.70 -5.01 -7.46
N SER A 48 -28.49 -3.77 -7.01
CA SER A 48 -29.50 -2.80 -6.60
C SER A 48 -29.43 -1.44 -7.32
N GLN A 49 -28.66 -1.30 -8.42
CA GLN A 49 -28.51 -0.02 -9.12
C GLN A 49 -28.96 -0.09 -10.59
N SER A 50 -29.82 0.86 -10.99
CA SER A 50 -30.42 1.02 -12.33
C SER A 50 -29.46 1.64 -13.39
N LEU A 51 -28.16 1.71 -13.11
CA LEU A 51 -27.15 2.32 -13.99
C LEU A 51 -26.17 1.25 -14.49
N ASN A 52 -26.39 0.78 -15.73
CA ASN A 52 -25.45 -0.09 -16.43
C ASN A 52 -24.21 0.71 -16.86
N ILE A 53 -23.19 0.75 -16.00
CA ILE A 53 -21.85 1.21 -16.39
C ILE A 53 -21.15 0.00 -17.05
N PRO A 54 -20.74 0.09 -18.32
CA PRO A 54 -20.15 -1.03 -19.04
C PRO A 54 -18.86 -1.51 -18.36
N ASP A 55 -18.72 -2.84 -18.24
CA ASP A 55 -17.55 -3.49 -17.65
C ASP A 55 -16.29 -3.06 -18.43
N ILE A 56 -15.37 -2.35 -17.76
CA ILE A 56 -14.07 -2.01 -18.35
C ILE A 56 -13.22 -3.28 -18.30
N VAL A 57 -13.17 -3.99 -19.42
CA VAL A 57 -12.24 -5.11 -19.64
C VAL A 57 -10.89 -4.49 -19.99
N ALA A 58 -10.07 -4.25 -18.97
CA ALA A 58 -8.68 -3.89 -19.17
C ALA A 58 -7.82 -5.09 -18.84
N ALA A 59 -6.88 -5.42 -19.73
CA ALA A 59 -5.88 -6.42 -19.42
C ALA A 59 -5.10 -5.94 -18.16
N GLY A 60 -5.15 -6.71 -17.07
CA GLY A 60 -4.50 -6.33 -15.81
C GLY A 60 -2.99 -6.26 -15.93
N ALA A 61 -2.42 -7.15 -16.74
CA ALA A 61 -0.98 -7.26 -16.96
C ALA A 61 -0.32 -5.95 -17.44
N PRO A 62 -0.81 -5.25 -18.50
CA PRO A 62 -0.21 -3.99 -18.92
C PRO A 62 -0.33 -2.88 -17.87
N ILE A 63 -1.44 -2.81 -17.11
CA ILE A 63 -1.58 -1.82 -16.04
C ILE A 63 -0.55 -2.05 -14.94
N LEU A 64 -0.38 -3.30 -14.51
CA LEU A 64 0.62 -3.68 -13.50
C LEU A 64 2.04 -3.43 -13.97
N CYS A 65 2.35 -3.72 -15.24
CA CYS A 65 3.65 -3.40 -15.83
C CYS A 65 3.95 -1.90 -15.83
N VAL A 66 2.98 -1.06 -16.19
CA VAL A 66 3.15 0.41 -16.17
C VAL A 66 3.38 0.91 -14.75
N LEU A 67 2.58 0.46 -13.79
CA LEU A 67 2.72 0.83 -12.38
C LEU A 67 4.07 0.36 -11.81
N PHE A 68 4.50 -0.85 -12.15
CA PHE A 68 5.82 -1.38 -11.77
C PHE A 68 6.95 -0.51 -12.33
N LEU A 69 6.94 -0.20 -13.63
CA LEU A 69 7.97 0.63 -14.26
C LEU A 69 8.04 2.02 -13.61
N PHE A 70 6.89 2.63 -13.33
CA PHE A 70 6.83 3.95 -12.68
C PHE A 70 7.44 3.92 -11.29
N ASN A 71 7.10 2.91 -10.47
CA ASN A 71 7.61 2.78 -9.10
C ASN A 71 9.10 2.37 -9.09
N ALA A 72 9.53 1.56 -10.05
CA ALA A 72 10.94 1.20 -10.23
C ALA A 72 11.81 2.43 -10.58
N VAL A 73 11.31 3.34 -11.41
CA VAL A 73 11.99 4.62 -11.70
C VAL A 73 12.08 5.48 -10.44
N ILE A 74 11.02 5.57 -9.63
CA ILE A 74 11.04 6.31 -8.36
C ILE A 74 12.05 5.69 -7.38
N ALA A 75 12.08 4.37 -7.26
CA ALA A 75 13.03 3.66 -6.41
C ALA A 75 14.47 3.89 -6.86
N ALA A 76 14.74 3.79 -8.16
CA ALA A 76 16.07 4.04 -8.74
C ALA A 76 16.51 5.50 -8.54
N TRP A 77 15.61 6.46 -8.75
CA TRP A 77 15.89 7.88 -8.53
C TRP A 77 16.11 8.20 -7.05
N SER A 78 15.30 7.63 -6.15
CA SER A 78 15.47 7.80 -4.71
C SER A 78 16.80 7.22 -4.21
N ALA A 79 17.17 6.03 -4.70
CA ALA A 79 18.47 5.44 -4.42
C ALA A 79 19.61 6.34 -4.94
N TYR A 80 19.55 6.77 -6.21
CA TYR A 80 20.55 7.65 -6.82
C TYR A 80 20.70 8.97 -6.08
N SER A 81 19.60 9.66 -5.76
CA SER A 81 19.62 10.92 -5.01
C SER A 81 20.24 10.76 -3.60
N THR A 82 19.97 9.63 -2.94
CA THR A 82 20.54 9.28 -1.63
C THR A 82 22.03 8.92 -1.72
N PHE A 83 22.46 8.27 -2.82
CA PHE A 83 23.88 8.01 -3.10
C PHE A 83 24.65 9.31 -3.42
N GLN A 84 24.05 10.22 -4.19
CA GLN A 84 24.68 11.47 -4.63
C GLN A 84 24.63 12.59 -3.57
N ARG A 85 24.10 12.32 -2.37
CA ARG A 85 23.87 13.30 -1.28
C ARG A 85 23.10 14.54 -1.74
N ARG A 86 22.21 14.39 -2.73
CA ARG A 86 21.40 15.50 -3.21
C ARG A 86 20.25 15.73 -2.23
N THR A 87 20.18 16.95 -1.72
CA THR A 87 19.00 17.41 -0.98
C THR A 87 17.88 17.63 -1.98
N ASN A 88 16.93 16.70 -2.05
CA ASN A 88 15.73 16.90 -2.84
C ASN A 88 14.84 17.95 -2.14
N PRO A 89 14.12 18.79 -2.90
CA PRO A 89 13.13 19.68 -2.30
C PRO A 89 12.02 18.84 -1.64
N ARG A 90 11.55 19.25 -0.46
CA ARG A 90 10.53 18.52 0.32
C ARG A 90 9.27 18.17 -0.49
N ALA A 91 8.88 19.04 -1.41
CA ALA A 91 7.75 18.81 -2.31
C ALA A 91 7.94 17.57 -3.20
N LEU A 92 9.16 17.33 -3.68
CA LEU A 92 9.48 16.18 -4.50
C LEU A 92 9.46 14.88 -3.70
N GLU A 93 9.95 14.89 -2.45
CA GLU A 93 9.88 13.73 -1.55
C GLU A 93 8.45 13.34 -1.22
N THR A 94 7.59 14.33 -0.89
CA THR A 94 6.17 14.10 -0.65
C THR A 94 5.46 13.58 -1.91
N ALA A 95 5.78 14.13 -3.09
CA ALA A 95 5.22 13.67 -4.35
C ALA A 95 5.64 12.22 -4.66
N MET A 96 6.92 11.87 -4.49
CA MET A 96 7.41 10.50 -4.67
C MET A 96 6.74 9.52 -3.71
N MET A 97 6.58 9.89 -2.44
CA MET A 97 5.87 9.08 -1.46
C MET A 97 4.41 8.87 -1.83
N GLY A 98 3.71 9.94 -2.21
CA GLY A 98 2.31 9.87 -2.65
C GLY A 98 2.13 9.00 -3.88
N VAL A 99 2.95 9.21 -4.91
CA VAL A 99 2.89 8.44 -6.17
C VAL A 99 3.22 6.97 -5.93
N ALA A 100 4.30 6.67 -5.20
CA ALA A 100 4.69 5.29 -4.91
C ALA A 100 3.61 4.56 -4.09
N GLY A 101 3.02 5.23 -3.09
CA GLY A 101 1.94 4.69 -2.28
C GLY A 101 0.68 4.40 -3.12
N VAL A 102 0.21 5.38 -3.88
CA VAL A 102 -0.97 5.25 -4.74
C VAL A 102 -0.76 4.17 -5.81
N ALA A 103 0.41 4.15 -6.46
CA ALA A 103 0.73 3.12 -7.45
C ALA A 103 0.73 1.71 -6.85
N THR A 104 1.22 1.56 -5.61
CA THR A 104 1.22 0.27 -4.91
C THR A 104 -0.19 -0.20 -4.57
N VAL A 105 -1.05 0.70 -4.06
CA VAL A 105 -2.45 0.40 -3.75
C VAL A 105 -3.23 0.04 -5.02
N LEU A 106 -3.10 0.83 -6.09
CA LEU A 106 -3.74 0.55 -7.37
C LEU A 106 -3.25 -0.77 -7.96
N GLY A 107 -1.94 -1.05 -7.88
CA GLY A 107 -1.38 -2.31 -8.36
C GLY A 107 -1.91 -3.51 -7.58
N PHE A 108 -2.03 -3.40 -6.26
CA PHE A 108 -2.66 -4.43 -5.44
C PHE A 108 -4.13 -4.67 -5.84
N LEU A 109 -4.90 -3.60 -6.04
CA LEU A 109 -6.31 -3.69 -6.44
C LEU A 109 -6.49 -4.38 -7.80
N VAL A 110 -5.65 -4.03 -8.78
CA VAL A 110 -5.65 -4.65 -10.12
C VAL A 110 -5.23 -6.12 -10.05
N PHE A 111 -4.22 -6.43 -9.23
CA PHE A 111 -3.78 -7.81 -8.98
C PHE A 111 -4.88 -8.66 -8.33
N ALA A 112 -5.54 -8.13 -7.29
CA ALA A 112 -6.61 -8.82 -6.59
C ALA A 112 -7.82 -9.13 -7.49
N GLY A 113 -8.08 -8.29 -8.50
CA GLY A 113 -9.12 -8.52 -9.51
C GLY A 113 -8.69 -9.37 -10.71
N SER A 114 -7.39 -9.63 -10.90
CA SER A 114 -6.85 -10.37 -12.06
C SER A 114 -6.96 -11.88 -11.86
N GLY A 115 -7.50 -12.58 -12.85
CA GLY A 115 -7.58 -14.05 -12.84
C GLY A 115 -8.85 -14.63 -12.23
N SER A 116 -9.85 -13.81 -11.88
CA SER A 116 -11.15 -14.32 -11.47
C SER A 116 -12.00 -14.70 -12.70
N ASN A 117 -12.03 -15.99 -13.03
CA ASN A 117 -13.06 -16.55 -13.93
C ASN A 117 -14.48 -16.44 -13.32
N GLY A 118 -14.58 -15.99 -12.06
CA GLY A 118 -15.80 -15.57 -11.39
C GLY A 118 -15.52 -14.35 -10.50
N ALA A 119 -15.75 -13.15 -11.05
CA ALA A 119 -16.10 -11.90 -10.36
C ALA A 119 -15.54 -11.67 -8.93
N VAL A 120 -14.21 -11.70 -8.74
CA VAL A 120 -13.61 -11.00 -7.58
C VAL A 120 -13.56 -9.54 -7.96
N THR A 121 -14.66 -8.84 -7.67
CA THR A 121 -14.81 -7.42 -7.97
C THR A 121 -14.12 -6.57 -6.91
N LEU A 122 -13.67 -5.37 -7.28
CA LEU A 122 -13.10 -4.39 -6.35
C LEU A 122 -13.97 -4.23 -5.09
N THR A 123 -15.29 -4.25 -5.29
CA THR A 123 -16.29 -4.17 -4.23
C THR A 123 -16.20 -5.35 -3.26
N SER A 124 -16.06 -6.58 -3.75
CA SER A 124 -15.93 -7.77 -2.89
C SER A 124 -14.67 -7.74 -2.03
N THR A 125 -13.54 -7.31 -2.59
CA THR A 125 -12.28 -7.15 -1.86
C THR A 125 -12.40 -6.04 -0.82
N LEU A 126 -12.99 -4.90 -1.19
CA LEU A 126 -13.16 -3.76 -0.29
C LEU A 126 -14.12 -4.10 0.85
N VAL A 127 -15.25 -4.74 0.56
CA VAL A 127 -16.20 -5.22 1.58
C VAL A 127 -15.55 -6.25 2.50
N SER A 128 -14.81 -7.23 1.97
CA SER A 128 -14.10 -8.23 2.78
C SER A 128 -13.04 -7.59 3.68
N THR A 129 -12.24 -6.67 3.16
CA THR A 129 -11.23 -5.97 3.98
C THR A 129 -11.84 -5.09 5.06
N VAL A 130 -12.93 -4.37 4.76
CA VAL A 130 -13.67 -3.58 5.76
C VAL A 130 -14.30 -4.49 6.82
N ALA A 131 -14.93 -5.59 6.39
CA ALA A 131 -15.55 -6.55 7.29
C ALA A 131 -14.55 -7.16 8.28
N ILE A 132 -13.33 -7.50 7.85
CA ILE A 132 -12.29 -8.07 8.71
C ILE A 132 -11.60 -6.98 9.57
N SER A 133 -11.36 -5.78 9.01
CA SER A 133 -10.64 -4.71 9.73
C SER A 133 -11.43 -4.10 10.88
N THR A 134 -12.75 -4.00 10.74
CA THR A 134 -13.65 -3.40 11.74
C THR A 134 -13.56 -4.09 13.10
N PRO A 135 -13.79 -5.42 13.22
CA PRO A 135 -13.65 -6.14 14.48
C PRO A 135 -12.22 -6.14 15.01
N LEU A 136 -11.19 -6.18 14.15
CA LEU A 136 -9.79 -6.07 14.59
C LEU A 136 -9.50 -4.73 15.27
N ILE A 137 -10.01 -3.62 14.72
CA ILE A 137 -9.85 -2.29 15.30
C ILE A 137 -10.59 -2.20 16.64
N PHE A 138 -11.83 -2.69 16.70
CA PHE A 138 -12.60 -2.71 17.95
C PHE A 138 -12.00 -3.64 19.01
N GLY A 139 -11.46 -4.79 18.62
CA GLY A 139 -10.72 -5.71 19.50
C GLY A 139 -9.50 -5.02 20.09
N ALA A 140 -8.65 -4.42 19.25
CA ALA A 140 -7.45 -3.69 19.70
C ALA A 140 -7.78 -2.50 20.62
N LEU A 141 -8.82 -1.71 20.30
CA LEU A 141 -9.27 -0.61 21.16
C LEU A 141 -9.82 -1.12 22.49
N SER A 142 -10.61 -2.19 22.47
CA SER A 142 -11.15 -2.80 23.69
C SER A 142 -10.04 -3.32 24.61
N GLY A 143 -8.98 -3.91 24.04
CA GLY A 143 -7.81 -4.39 24.79
C GLY A 143 -7.06 -3.27 25.52
N VAL A 144 -6.79 -2.15 24.84
CA VAL A 144 -6.11 -0.99 25.45
C VAL A 144 -6.94 -0.38 26.59
N VAL A 145 -8.27 -0.32 26.44
CA VAL A 145 -9.16 0.15 27.51
C VAL A 145 -9.20 -0.84 28.68
N SER A 146 -9.21 -2.15 28.39
CA SER A 146 -9.23 -3.21 29.41
C SER A 146 -7.96 -3.18 30.28
N GLU A 147 -6.81 -2.87 29.68
CA GLU A 147 -5.54 -2.65 30.39
C GLU A 147 -5.64 -1.50 31.41
N HIS A 148 -6.33 -0.42 31.06
CA HIS A 148 -6.50 0.74 31.94
C HIS A 148 -7.48 0.50 33.10
N VAL A 149 -8.44 -0.43 32.93
CA VAL A 149 -9.47 -0.74 33.94
C VAL A 149 -9.09 -1.98 34.77
N GLY A 150 -7.99 -2.66 34.43
CA GLY A 150 -7.53 -3.86 35.15
C GLY A 150 -8.42 -5.08 34.94
N VAL A 151 -9.22 -5.10 33.88
CA VAL A 151 -10.11 -6.21 33.51
C VAL A 151 -9.53 -6.90 32.28
N VAL A 152 -9.63 -8.22 32.18
CA VAL A 152 -9.17 -8.97 30.99
C VAL A 152 -10.39 -9.60 30.31
N ASN A 153 -10.75 -9.11 29.12
CA ASN A 153 -12.03 -9.44 28.47
C ASN A 153 -11.87 -10.46 27.32
N ILE A 154 -11.38 -11.67 27.65
CA ILE A 154 -11.05 -12.71 26.66
C ILE A 154 -12.28 -13.21 25.89
N ALA A 155 -13.46 -13.23 26.52
CA ALA A 155 -14.68 -13.72 25.86
C ALA A 155 -15.24 -12.73 24.82
N ILE A 156 -15.24 -11.43 25.11
CA ILE A 156 -15.80 -10.41 24.21
C ILE A 156 -14.83 -10.05 23.08
N GLU A 157 -13.52 -10.02 23.37
CA GLU A 157 -12.50 -9.88 22.31
C GLU A 157 -12.55 -11.08 21.34
N GLY A 158 -12.79 -12.29 21.88
CA GLY A 158 -13.03 -13.50 21.10
C GLY A 158 -14.26 -13.42 20.20
N ASP A 159 -15.41 -12.97 20.72
CA ASP A 159 -16.64 -12.82 19.93
C ASP A 159 -16.53 -11.74 18.84
N LEU A 160 -15.80 -10.65 19.11
CA LEU A 160 -15.49 -9.63 18.11
C LEU A 160 -14.58 -10.19 17.01
N LEU A 161 -13.56 -10.97 17.36
CA LEU A 161 -12.64 -11.58 16.39
C LEU A 161 -13.25 -12.76 15.62
N VAL A 162 -14.17 -13.52 16.21
CA VAL A 162 -14.90 -14.61 15.54
C VAL A 162 -15.98 -14.09 14.60
N GLY A 163 -16.48 -12.87 14.84
CA GLY A 163 -17.35 -12.14 13.92
C GLY A 163 -16.64 -11.54 12.69
N ALA A 164 -15.31 -11.63 12.62
CA ALA A 164 -14.44 -11.18 11.52
C ALA A 164 -14.23 -12.26 10.46
#